data_AF-T0FM31-F1
#
_entry.id   AF-T0FM31-F1
#
_cell.length_a   1.000
_cell.length_b   1.000
_cell.length_c   1.000
_cell.angle_alpha   90.00
_cell.angle_beta   90.00
_cell.angle_gamma   90.00
#
_symmetry.space_group_name_H-M   'P 1'
#
loop_
_entity.id
_entity.type
_entity.pdbx_description
1 polymer ?
#
loop_
_entity_poly.entity_id
_entity_poly.type
_entity_poly.pdbx_seq_one_letter_code
_entity_poly.pdbx_strand_id
1 'polypeptide(L)'
;MEEKKYYISVAEPWDFVGPDGKNIIKGKILKIIDNDCVLFKTNHKLRIKDVEGDVLVLSSRYKKDDHFVKDIKELDWTINVGLFLTKEYEDLNESGLKSYSKFIIIGSLMEYAESRKN
;
A
#
# COMPACT_ATOMS: atom_id res chain seq x y z
N MET A 1 -17.45 1.55 14.13
CA MET A 1 -16.96 0.71 13.02
C MET A 1 -15.50 0.46 13.29
N GLU A 2 -15.06 -0.80 13.33
CA GLU A 2 -13.64 -1.12 13.43
C GLU A 2 -12.92 -0.64 12.18
N GLU A 3 -11.81 0.09 12.33
CA GLU A 3 -10.96 0.44 11.19
C GLU A 3 -10.34 -0.86 10.64
N LYS A 4 -10.66 -1.20 9.39
CA LYS A 4 -10.02 -2.32 8.69
C LYS A 4 -8.51 -2.10 8.66
N LYS A 5 -7.76 -3.08 9.13
CA LYS A 5 -6.30 -3.10 9.04
C LYS A 5 -5.90 -3.84 7.79
N TYR A 6 -4.83 -3.36 7.16
CA TYR A 6 -4.31 -3.94 5.93
C TYR A 6 -2.81 -4.18 6.08
N TYR A 7 -2.29 -5.07 5.24
CA TYR A 7 -0.86 -5.19 5.05
C TYR A 7 -0.52 -5.39 3.58
N ILE A 8 0.68 -4.98 3.22
CA ILE A 8 1.29 -5.25 1.92
C ILE A 8 2.27 -6.39 2.14
N SER A 9 2.08 -7.52 1.46
CA SER A 9 3.08 -8.57 1.36
C SER A 9 4.09 -8.19 0.28
N VAL A 10 5.37 -8.05 0.63
CA VAL A 10 6.40 -7.59 -0.30
C VAL A 10 6.91 -8.78 -1.11
N ALA A 11 6.80 -8.66 -2.44
CA ALA A 11 7.29 -9.63 -3.41
C ALA A 11 8.66 -9.22 -3.98
N GLU A 12 8.87 -7.92 -4.22
CA GLU A 12 10.16 -7.39 -4.64
C GLU A 12 10.47 -6.07 -3.90
N PRO A 13 11.72 -5.87 -3.42
CA PRO A 13 12.85 -6.78 -3.58
C PRO A 13 12.81 -7.96 -2.59
N TRP A 14 13.39 -9.09 -2.97
CA TRP A 14 13.35 -10.35 -2.23
C TRP A 14 14.05 -10.30 -0.86
N ASP A 15 14.97 -9.35 -0.69
CA ASP A 15 15.72 -9.10 0.56
C ASP A 15 15.05 -8.06 1.46
N PHE A 16 13.83 -7.63 1.14
CA PHE A 16 13.09 -6.70 1.98
C PHE A 16 12.77 -7.32 3.35
N VAL A 17 13.23 -6.65 4.40
CA VAL A 17 12.87 -6.94 5.79
C VAL A 17 12.23 -5.69 6.38
N GLY A 18 10.92 -5.77 6.67
CA GLY A 18 10.18 -4.69 7.29
C GLY A 18 10.56 -4.48 8.76
N PRO A 19 10.07 -3.40 9.39
CA PRO A 19 10.39 -3.06 10.79
C PRO A 19 10.09 -4.18 11.80
N ASP A 20 9.12 -5.04 11.48
CA ASP A 20 8.71 -6.18 12.31
C ASP A 20 9.55 -7.45 12.07
N GLY A 21 10.64 -7.37 11.30
CA GLY A 21 11.45 -8.53 10.90
C GLY A 21 10.78 -9.46 9.88
N LYS A 22 9.69 -9.01 9.26
CA LYS A 22 8.91 -9.76 8.27
C LYS A 22 8.89 -9.03 6.93
N ASN A 23 8.64 -9.74 5.84
CA ASN A 23 8.48 -9.18 4.49
C ASN A 23 7.09 -8.53 4.28
N ILE A 24 6.58 -7.82 5.29
CA ILE A 24 5.28 -7.16 5.23
C ILE A 24 5.37 -5.70 5.68
N ILE A 25 4.47 -4.87 5.15
CA ILE A 25 4.26 -3.49 5.58
C ILE A 25 2.81 -3.38 6.07
N LYS A 26 2.63 -3.09 7.35
CA LYS A 26 1.30 -2.92 7.95
C LYS A 26 0.84 -1.47 7.88
N GLY A 27 -0.47 -1.28 7.77
CA GLY A 27 -1.04 0.06 7.70
C GLY A 27 -2.54 0.07 7.51
N LYS A 28 -3.03 1.20 7.00
CA LYS A 28 -4.44 1.40 6.67
C LYS A 28 -4.60 2.21 5.40
N ILE A 29 -5.73 2.02 4.72
CA ILE A 29 -6.12 2.85 3.58
C ILE A 29 -6.52 4.24 4.11
N LEU A 30 -5.89 5.29 3.60
CA LEU A 30 -6.23 6.68 3.87
C LEU A 30 -7.34 7.17 2.96
N LYS A 31 -7.21 6.90 1.66
CA LYS A 31 -8.10 7.42 0.62
C LYS A 31 -8.06 6.45 -0.56
N ILE A 32 -9.23 6.17 -1.13
CA ILE A 32 -9.34 5.46 -2.40
C ILE A 32 -9.53 6.56 -3.45
N ILE A 33 -8.58 6.68 -4.39
CA ILE A 33 -8.68 7.66 -5.48
C ILE A 33 -9.60 7.09 -6.55
N ASP A 34 -9.34 5.83 -6.93
CA ASP A 34 -10.15 4.98 -7.78
C ASP A 34 -9.77 3.50 -7.52
N ASN A 35 -10.25 2.59 -8.37
CA ASN A 35 -9.94 1.16 -8.22
C ASN A 35 -8.48 0.82 -8.58
N ASP A 36 -7.75 1.72 -9.22
CA ASP A 36 -6.36 1.54 -9.66
C ASP A 36 -5.34 2.29 -8.81
N CYS A 37 -5.80 3.15 -7.91
CA CYS A 37 -4.97 4.04 -7.12
C CYS A 37 -5.52 4.24 -5.70
N VAL A 38 -4.74 3.80 -4.72
CA VAL A 38 -5.11 3.89 -3.30
C VAL A 38 -3.98 4.55 -2.51
N LEU A 39 -4.32 5.50 -1.64
CA LEU A 39 -3.41 6.05 -0.64
C LEU A 39 -3.42 5.20 0.61
N PHE A 40 -2.23 4.86 1.08
CA PHE A 40 -2.02 3.96 2.21
C PHE A 40 -1.08 4.58 3.22
N LYS A 41 -1.47 4.59 4.50
CA LYS A 41 -0.62 5.02 5.61
C LYS A 41 -0.01 3.80 6.27
N THR A 42 1.31 3.77 6.36
CA THR A 42 2.02 2.73 7.10
C THR A 42 1.96 3.01 8.61
N ASN A 43 1.97 1.96 9.43
CA ASN A 43 2.00 2.11 10.89
C ASN A 43 3.34 2.68 11.39
N HIS A 44 4.41 2.45 10.62
CA HIS A 44 5.76 2.90 10.91
C HIS A 44 6.34 3.59 9.69
N LYS A 45 7.18 4.59 9.94
CA LYS A 45 7.95 5.24 8.89
C LYS A 45 8.88 4.22 8.23
N LEU A 46 8.79 4.11 6.92
CA LEU A 46 9.63 3.23 6.13
C LEU A 46 10.84 4.01 5.66
N ARG A 47 12.01 3.38 5.76
CA ARG A 47 13.24 3.86 5.15
C ARG A 47 13.71 2.81 4.16
N ILE A 48 13.63 3.12 2.87
CA ILE A 48 14.03 2.21 1.79
C ILE A 48 15.03 2.97 0.93
N LYS A 49 16.26 2.44 0.87
CA LYS A 49 17.39 3.09 0.19
C LYS A 49 17.62 4.51 0.74
N ASP A 50 17.48 5.51 -0.11
CA ASP A 50 17.72 6.93 0.12
C ASP A 50 16.44 7.73 0.46
N VAL A 51 15.28 7.08 0.51
CA VAL A 51 14.00 7.74 0.79
C VAL A 51 13.35 7.24 2.08
N GLU A 52 12.63 8.15 2.74
CA GLU A 52 11.91 7.89 3.98
C GLU A 52 10.53 8.54 3.96
N GLY A 53 9.52 7.82 4.45
CA GLY A 53 8.16 8.32 4.55
C GLY A 53 7.20 7.27 5.12
N ASP A 54 5.94 7.64 5.25
CA ASP A 54 4.90 6.77 5.83
C ASP A 54 3.57 6.80 5.05
N VAL A 55 3.55 7.48 3.90
CA VAL A 55 2.44 7.49 2.95
C VAL A 55 2.90 6.81 1.66
N LEU A 56 2.10 5.85 1.22
CA LEU A 56 2.33 5.07 0.02
C LEU A 56 1.20 5.31 -0.99
N VAL A 57 1.58 5.41 -2.26
CA VAL A 57 0.68 5.35 -3.40
C VAL A 57 0.72 3.93 -3.94
N LEU A 58 -0.39 3.21 -3.77
CA LEU A 58 -0.56 1.86 -4.30
C LEU A 58 -1.25 1.98 -5.64
N SER A 59 -0.68 1.35 -6.66
CA SER A 59 -1.33 1.31 -7.97
C SER A 59 -1.27 -0.05 -8.62
N SER A 60 -2.31 -0.40 -9.37
CA SER A 60 -2.41 -1.68 -10.06
C SER A 60 -1.19 -1.92 -10.93
N ARG A 61 -0.62 -3.13 -10.84
CA ARG A 61 0.49 -3.52 -11.68
C ARG A 61 0.00 -3.94 -13.07
N TYR A 62 -1.12 -4.65 -13.13
CA TYR A 62 -1.71 -5.15 -14.36
C TYR A 62 -2.99 -4.38 -14.72
N LYS A 63 -3.36 -4.39 -16.01
CA LYS A 63 -4.49 -3.59 -16.54
C LYS A 63 -5.83 -4.33 -16.59
N LYS A 64 -5.84 -5.64 -16.38
CA LYS A 64 -7.00 -6.49 -16.64
C LYS A 64 -7.32 -7.28 -15.39
N ASP A 65 -8.40 -6.86 -14.72
CA ASP A 65 -9.04 -7.52 -13.57
C ASP A 65 -8.23 -7.51 -12.24
N ASP A 66 -7.07 -6.86 -12.21
CA ASP A 66 -6.20 -6.70 -11.02
C ASP A 66 -6.33 -5.30 -10.44
N HIS A 67 -7.43 -5.05 -9.75
CA HIS A 67 -7.81 -3.74 -9.23
C HIS A 67 -8.22 -3.84 -7.76
N PHE A 68 -8.13 -2.71 -7.06
CA PHE A 68 -8.70 -2.59 -5.72
C PHE A 68 -10.22 -2.71 -5.79
N VAL A 69 -10.77 -3.72 -5.10
CA VAL A 69 -12.21 -3.85 -4.89
C VAL A 69 -12.51 -3.73 -3.41
N LYS A 70 -13.26 -2.69 -3.07
CA LYS A 70 -13.70 -2.47 -1.69
C LYS A 70 -14.64 -3.60 -1.25
N ASP A 71 -14.47 -4.07 -0.01
CA ASP A 71 -15.37 -5.00 0.67
C ASP A 71 -15.45 -6.44 0.13
N ILE A 72 -14.43 -6.88 -0.63
CA ILE A 72 -14.21 -8.30 -0.95
C ILE A 72 -13.49 -9.00 0.22
N LYS A 73 -13.90 -10.24 0.54
CA LYS A 73 -13.35 -11.06 1.64
C LYS A 73 -11.90 -11.47 1.45
N GLU A 74 -11.47 -11.65 0.21
CA GLU A 74 -10.12 -12.09 -0.17
C GLU A 74 -9.55 -11.07 -1.14
N LEU A 75 -9.21 -9.89 -0.62
CA LEU A 75 -8.46 -8.91 -1.39
C LEU A 75 -7.05 -9.45 -1.62
N ASP A 76 -6.73 -9.76 -2.87
CA ASP A 76 -5.39 -10.08 -3.36
C ASP A 76 -5.13 -9.24 -4.60
N TRP A 77 -4.67 -8.01 -4.37
CA TRP A 77 -4.42 -7.01 -5.42
C TRP A 77 -2.92 -6.81 -5.60
N THR A 78 -2.39 -7.11 -6.79
CA THR A 78 -0.96 -6.94 -7.07
C THR A 78 -0.64 -5.50 -7.44
N ILE A 79 0.29 -4.91 -6.69
CA ILE A 79 0.52 -3.47 -6.71
C ILE A 79 1.98 -3.10 -6.94
N ASN A 80 2.14 -2.01 -7.68
CA ASN A 80 3.33 -1.17 -7.60
C ASN A 80 3.15 -0.22 -6.40
N VAL A 81 4.19 -0.09 -5.59
CA VAL A 81 4.17 0.78 -4.40
C VAL A 81 5.14 1.93 -4.60
N GLY A 82 4.59 3.14 -4.62
CA GLY A 82 5.35 4.38 -4.58
C GLY A 82 5.38 4.95 -3.17
N LEU A 83 6.55 5.37 -2.70
CA LEU A 83 6.67 6.20 -1.50
C LEU A 83 6.38 7.65 -1.87
N PHE A 84 5.38 8.24 -1.23
CA PHE A 84 4.99 9.62 -1.48
C PHE A 84 5.94 10.58 -0.77
N LEU A 85 6.51 11.54 -1.50
CA LEU A 85 7.65 12.36 -1.02
C LEU A 85 7.25 13.76 -0.51
N THR A 86 5.97 14.14 -0.60
CA THR A 86 5.45 15.42 -0.10
C THR A 86 4.35 15.20 0.94
N LYS A 87 3.99 16.25 1.68
CA LYS A 87 2.87 16.22 2.65
C LYS A 87 1.55 16.65 2.02
N GLU A 88 1.59 17.21 0.82
CA GLU A 88 0.43 17.79 0.14
C GLU A 88 -0.17 16.77 -0.85
N TYR A 89 -1.12 15.96 -0.39
CA TYR A 89 -1.81 14.95 -1.22
C TYR A 89 -3.32 15.09 -1.28
N GLU A 90 -3.92 16.02 -0.51
CA GLU A 90 -5.37 16.09 -0.31
C GLU A 90 -6.13 16.32 -1.62
N ASP A 91 -5.60 17.21 -2.47
CA ASP A 91 -6.19 17.64 -3.74
C ASP A 91 -5.58 16.95 -4.97
N LEU A 92 -4.65 16.02 -4.78
CA LEU A 92 -3.98 15.35 -5.90
C LEU A 92 -4.84 14.21 -6.47
N ASN A 93 -4.86 14.13 -7.80
CA ASN A 93 -5.36 12.98 -8.56
C ASN A 93 -4.26 11.91 -8.72
N GLU A 94 -4.60 10.77 -9.33
CA GLU A 94 -3.67 9.67 -9.58
C GLU A 94 -2.35 10.12 -10.22
N SER A 95 -2.42 10.95 -11.28
CA SER A 95 -1.24 11.42 -12.01
C SER A 95 -0.32 12.27 -11.13
N GLY A 96 -0.89 13.19 -10.34
CA GLY A 96 -0.14 13.98 -9.37
C GLY A 96 0.46 13.13 -8.26
N LEU A 97 -0.27 12.14 -7.75
CA LEU A 97 0.23 11.23 -6.73
C LEU A 97 1.44 10.43 -7.24
N LYS A 98 1.36 9.92 -8.47
CA LYS A 98 2.45 9.15 -9.10
C LYS A 98 3.68 10.03 -9.39
N SER A 99 3.51 11.29 -9.78
CA SER A 99 4.64 12.18 -10.10
C SER A 99 5.46 12.60 -8.88
N TYR A 100 4.83 12.70 -7.70
CA TYR A 100 5.51 12.97 -6.42
C TYR A 100 5.90 11.68 -5.65
N SER A 101 5.79 10.53 -6.29
CA SER A 101 6.13 9.24 -5.69
C SER A 101 7.41 8.66 -6.25
N LYS A 102 8.20 8.02 -5.39
CA LYS A 102 9.30 7.16 -5.82
C LYS A 102 8.88 5.71 -5.72
N PHE A 103 8.92 4.98 -6.83
CA PHE A 103 8.71 3.53 -6.82
C PHE A 103 9.74 2.84 -5.92
N ILE A 104 9.27 2.00 -5.00
CA ILE A 104 10.12 1.34 -4.01
C ILE A 104 10.01 -0.19 -4.02
N ILE A 105 8.80 -0.74 -4.19
CA ILE A 105 8.55 -2.18 -4.07
C ILE A 105 7.39 -2.64 -4.96
N ILE A 106 7.29 -3.96 -5.13
CA ILE A 106 6.12 -4.67 -5.68
C ILE A 106 5.59 -5.57 -4.58
N GLY A 107 4.27 -5.66 -4.47
CA GLY A 107 3.65 -6.52 -3.47
C GLY A 107 2.18 -6.80 -3.75
N SER A 108 1.52 -7.39 -2.76
CA SER A 108 0.08 -7.61 -2.77
C SER A 108 -0.57 -6.97 -1.56
N LEU A 109 -1.67 -6.24 -1.75
CA LEU A 109 -2.48 -5.68 -0.67
C LEU A 109 -3.46 -6.73 -0.15
N MET A 110 -3.47 -6.95 1.17
CA MET A 110 -4.33 -7.92 1.84
C MET A 110 -4.99 -7.30 3.08
N GLU A 111 -6.22 -7.72 3.38
CA GLU A 111 -6.94 -7.33 4.61
C GLU A 111 -6.50 -8.23 5.78
N TYR A 112 -6.32 -7.64 6.98
CA TYR A 112 -6.15 -8.42 8.20
C TYR A 112 -7.46 -9.11 8.56
N ALA A 113 -7.56 -10.41 8.32
CA ALA A 113 -8.52 -11.22 9.06
C ALA A 113 -7.96 -11.41 10.48
N GLU A 114 -8.44 -10.64 11.45
CA GLU A 114 -8.31 -11.10 12.83
C GLU A 114 -9.05 -12.43 12.89
N SER A 115 -8.30 -13.52 13.08
CA SER A 115 -8.87 -14.82 13.35
C SER A 115 -9.74 -14.62 14.58
N ARG A 116 -11.07 -14.63 14.39
CA ARG A 116 -11.99 -14.78 15.50
C ARG A 116 -11.57 -16.06 16.20
N LYS A 117 -10.87 -15.93 17.34
CA LYS A 117 -10.66 -17.05 18.24
C LYS A 117 -12.05 -17.54 18.60
N ASN A 118 -12.40 -18.73 18.09
CA ASN A 118 -13.57 -19.48 18.55
C ASN A 118 -13.47 -19.74 20.04
#